data_AF-A0A0Z8JB81-F1
#
_entry.id   AF-A0A0Z8JB81-F1
#
_cell.length_a   1.000
_cell.length_b   1.000
_cell.length_c   1.000
_cell.angle_alpha   90.00
_cell.angle_beta   90.00
_cell.angle_gamma   90.00
#
_symmetry.space_group_name_H-M   'P 1'
#
loop_
_entity.id
_entity.type
_entity.pdbx_description
1 polymer ?
#
loop_
_entity_poly.entity_id
_entity_poly.type
_entity_poly.pdbx_seq_one_letter_code
_entity_poly.pdbx_strand_id
1 'polypeptide(L)'
;MAKRKAAFSRYAVPNLTLYRQASGDELPVIFLVLDNFDGLKEASLGAEMETLLQTLAREGASLGIYLVLTAGRSGALRPGLQASLKTRLALKLTDDVESRTIVGRHQHVMEEVPGRGLVHLDEVEVFQVALPAYAKDSFGLVQAVQDEAKTMAASWTGRRPEGIPVMPESLSFEEFAGLTSVQEAVAGGELPIGLDFENVESVGLKLDRFKHLVYLSDREEQVQAIGEHLLKTMQELTSYQVMLIDTAGRFAHHQGNCKTYLSGQSLISDMAEQLLYELERRQAEGFTEHFFVVISNYESFLSMTGASQDKMALLLSQGPQVGLHLVVGGLYNFIGVKTDAAVKVLREQAQQFLFGMKLNDQSIVDKVYNSKESHPAMDEVYLHNRSQYDLIKISQWKGEG
;
A
#
# COMPACT_ATOMS: atom_id res chain seq x y z
N MET A 1 5.79 13.42 10.03
CA MET A 1 6.01 14.12 11.33
C MET A 1 6.38 13.18 12.47
N ALA A 2 5.62 12.10 12.72
CA ALA A 2 5.86 11.17 13.85
C ALA A 2 7.30 10.61 13.90
N LYS A 3 7.85 10.15 12.77
CA LYS A 3 9.25 9.68 12.66
C LYS A 3 10.27 10.72 13.17
N ARG A 4 10.13 12.01 12.81
CA ARG A 4 11.02 13.08 13.30
C ARG A 4 10.84 13.36 14.79
N LYS A 5 9.60 13.39 15.30
CA LYS A 5 9.35 13.56 16.75
C LYS A 5 10.02 12.45 17.57
N ALA A 6 9.90 11.20 17.12
CA ALA A 6 10.55 10.06 17.76
C ALA A 6 12.07 10.17 17.71
N ALA A 7 12.64 10.52 16.56
CA ALA A 7 14.09 10.72 16.40
C ALA A 7 14.61 11.84 17.31
N PHE A 8 13.95 12.99 17.35
CA PHE A 8 14.38 14.15 18.14
C PHE A 8 14.29 13.87 19.64
N SER A 9 13.24 13.17 20.06
CA SER A 9 13.07 12.72 21.45
C SER A 9 14.21 11.82 21.93
N ARG A 10 14.71 10.91 21.08
CA ARG A 10 15.87 10.05 21.40
C ARG A 10 17.14 10.83 21.72
N TYR A 11 17.31 12.01 21.12
CA TYR A 11 18.45 12.91 21.37
C TYR A 11 18.11 14.04 22.36
N ALA A 12 16.90 14.06 22.93
CA ALA A 12 16.40 15.10 23.82
C ALA A 12 16.52 16.53 23.25
N VAL A 13 16.35 16.67 21.93
CA VAL A 13 16.45 17.96 21.23
C VAL A 13 15.08 18.45 20.74
N PRO A 14 14.80 19.76 20.73
CA PRO A 14 13.49 20.30 20.38
C PRO A 14 13.31 20.62 18.90
N ASN A 15 14.37 20.67 18.09
CA ASN A 15 14.29 21.11 16.70
C ASN A 15 15.36 20.49 15.78
N LEU A 16 15.16 20.65 14.46
CA LEU A 16 16.01 20.06 13.42
C LEU A 16 17.47 20.54 13.49
N THR A 17 17.70 21.81 13.81
CA THR A 17 19.06 22.36 13.91
C THR A 17 19.85 21.67 15.01
N LEU A 18 19.26 21.54 16.21
CA LEU A 18 19.89 20.86 17.33
C LEU A 18 19.99 19.34 17.08
N TYR A 19 19.01 18.75 16.39
CA TYR A 19 19.11 17.35 15.97
C TYR A 19 20.31 17.10 15.06
N ARG A 20 20.50 17.89 14.00
CA ARG A 20 21.66 17.75 13.10
C ARG A 20 22.98 17.86 13.86
N GLN A 21 23.06 18.75 14.83
CA GLN A 21 24.26 18.91 15.68
C GLN A 21 24.49 17.71 16.61
N ALA A 22 23.43 17.13 17.17
CA ALA A 22 23.52 16.04 18.14
C ALA A 22 23.71 14.67 17.49
N SER A 23 23.07 14.41 16.34
CA SER A 23 23.06 13.11 15.67
C SER A 23 24.05 13.01 14.52
N GLY A 24 24.46 14.14 13.92
CA GLY A 24 25.20 14.18 12.66
C GLY A 24 24.35 13.84 11.42
N ASP A 25 23.06 13.56 11.59
CA ASP A 25 22.13 13.17 10.51
C ASP A 25 21.46 14.40 9.90
N GLU A 26 21.72 14.64 8.61
CA GLU A 26 21.19 15.76 7.83
C GLU A 26 19.80 15.48 7.24
N LEU A 27 18.79 15.31 8.10
CA LEU A 27 17.41 15.17 7.62
C LEU A 27 17.01 16.36 6.72
N PRO A 28 16.35 16.14 5.57
CA PRO A 28 16.04 17.20 4.60
C PRO A 28 15.01 18.20 5.14
N VAL A 29 15.00 19.42 4.62
CA VAL A 29 13.86 20.34 4.84
C VAL A 29 12.74 19.97 3.89
N ILE A 30 11.50 19.90 4.38
CA ILE A 30 10.32 19.56 3.58
C ILE A 30 9.44 20.79 3.44
N PHE A 31 9.07 21.14 2.20
CA PHE A 31 8.05 22.15 1.92
C PHE A 31 6.79 21.46 1.40
N LEU A 32 5.67 21.70 2.07
CA LEU A 32 4.34 21.38 1.56
C LEU A 32 3.76 22.65 0.96
N VAL A 33 3.64 22.68 -0.38
CA VAL A 33 3.14 23.84 -1.12
C VAL A 33 1.73 23.53 -1.62
N LEU A 34 0.77 24.36 -1.24
CA LEU A 34 -0.63 24.25 -1.65
C LEU A 34 -1.06 25.52 -2.39
N ASP A 35 -1.28 25.41 -3.69
CA ASP A 35 -1.89 26.50 -4.45
C ASP A 35 -3.42 26.40 -4.39
N ASN A 36 -4.07 27.54 -4.21
CA ASN A 36 -5.51 27.70 -4.13
C ASN A 36 -6.20 26.89 -3.01
N PHE A 37 -6.02 27.32 -1.76
CA PHE A 37 -6.66 26.72 -0.59
C PHE A 37 -8.19 26.66 -0.68
N ASP A 38 -8.85 27.59 -1.39
CA ASP A 38 -10.30 27.62 -1.53
C ASP A 38 -10.84 26.31 -2.14
N GLY A 39 -10.12 25.69 -3.09
CA GLY A 39 -10.52 24.43 -3.71
C GLY A 39 -10.39 23.21 -2.80
N LEU A 40 -9.53 23.26 -1.77
CA LEU A 40 -9.33 22.14 -0.84
C LEU A 40 -10.61 21.83 -0.04
N LYS A 41 -11.42 22.84 0.26
CA LYS A 41 -12.64 22.67 1.05
C LYS A 41 -13.73 21.88 0.34
N GLU A 42 -13.71 21.86 -0.98
CA GLU A 42 -14.69 21.16 -1.82
C GLU A 42 -14.32 19.69 -2.04
N ALA A 43 -13.07 19.31 -1.74
CA ALA A 43 -12.62 17.93 -1.82
C ALA A 43 -13.26 17.04 -0.73
N SER A 44 -13.41 15.76 -1.05
CA SER A 44 -14.00 14.76 -0.14
C SER A 44 -13.34 14.68 1.23
N LEU A 45 -12.02 14.95 1.31
CA LEU A 45 -11.23 14.96 2.54
C LEU A 45 -10.86 16.37 3.02
N GLY A 46 -11.54 17.41 2.54
CA GLY A 46 -11.15 18.81 2.77
C GLY A 46 -11.06 19.19 4.24
N ALA A 47 -11.98 18.69 5.07
CA ALA A 47 -12.02 18.98 6.51
C ALA A 47 -10.90 18.28 7.29
N GLU A 48 -10.61 17.01 6.99
CA GLU A 48 -9.49 16.30 7.57
C GLU A 48 -8.16 16.94 7.15
N MET A 49 -8.03 17.32 5.88
CA MET A 49 -6.83 17.99 5.36
C MET A 49 -6.62 19.34 6.02
N GLU A 50 -7.65 20.17 6.20
CA GLU A 50 -7.53 21.45 6.89
C GLU A 50 -6.99 21.27 8.34
N THR A 51 -7.47 20.24 9.05
CA THR A 51 -7.00 19.91 10.40
C THR A 51 -5.53 19.46 10.41
N LEU A 52 -5.13 18.67 9.41
CA LEU A 52 -3.74 18.25 9.22
C LEU A 52 -2.83 19.44 8.93
N LEU A 53 -3.24 20.34 8.02
CA LEU A 53 -2.49 21.54 7.64
C LEU A 53 -2.31 22.48 8.83
N GLN A 54 -3.34 22.66 9.67
CA GLN A 54 -3.22 23.43 10.91
C GLN A 54 -2.19 22.81 11.87
N THR A 55 -2.20 21.49 12.01
CA THR A 55 -1.22 20.79 12.85
C THR A 55 0.20 20.97 12.30
N LEU A 56 0.37 20.85 10.98
CA LEU A 56 1.65 21.03 10.31
C LEU A 56 2.15 22.48 10.40
N ALA A 57 1.29 23.48 10.25
CA ALA A 57 1.66 24.89 10.42
C ALA A 57 2.13 25.19 11.86
N ARG A 58 1.47 24.60 12.85
CA ARG A 58 1.80 24.80 14.27
C ARG A 58 3.09 24.10 14.70
N GLU A 59 3.29 22.86 14.27
CA GLU A 59 4.33 21.97 14.81
C GLU A 59 5.44 21.63 13.82
N GLY A 60 5.21 21.82 12.51
CA GLY A 60 6.12 21.40 11.45
C GLY A 60 7.44 22.15 11.47
N ALA A 61 7.44 23.45 11.79
CA ALA A 61 8.62 24.29 11.67
C ALA A 61 9.78 23.82 12.58
N SER A 62 9.50 23.38 13.82
CA SER A 62 10.55 22.82 14.69
C SER A 62 11.11 21.51 14.13
N LEU A 63 10.28 20.74 13.42
CA LEU A 63 10.65 19.51 12.74
C LEU A 63 11.30 19.74 11.37
N GLY A 64 11.43 20.98 10.90
CA GLY A 64 11.94 21.32 9.55
C GLY A 64 10.97 20.95 8.42
N ILE A 65 9.67 21.06 8.68
CA ILE A 65 8.58 20.85 7.73
C ILE A 65 7.79 22.17 7.65
N TYR A 66 7.68 22.76 6.47
CA TYR A 66 7.10 24.09 6.26
C TYR A 66 5.87 24.02 5.38
N LEU A 67 4.83 24.76 5.74
CA LEU A 67 3.63 24.95 4.92
C LEU A 67 3.74 26.26 4.16
N VAL A 68 3.54 26.20 2.85
CA VAL A 68 3.32 27.36 1.98
C VAL A 68 1.95 27.19 1.34
N LEU A 69 1.09 28.19 1.45
CA LEU A 69 -0.23 28.14 0.82
C LEU A 69 -0.61 29.48 0.19
N THR A 70 -1.47 29.43 -0.81
CA THR A 70 -2.15 30.60 -1.38
C THR A 70 -3.66 30.48 -1.14
N ALA A 71 -4.36 31.60 -1.04
CA ALA A 71 -5.81 31.65 -0.89
C ALA A 71 -6.34 32.90 -1.60
N GLY A 72 -7.52 32.82 -2.22
CA GLY A 72 -8.09 33.93 -2.98
C GLY A 72 -8.70 35.03 -2.10
N ARG A 73 -8.99 34.71 -0.84
CA ARG A 73 -9.64 35.61 0.12
C ARG A 73 -9.17 35.31 1.54
N SER A 74 -9.11 36.36 2.37
CA SER A 74 -8.70 36.23 3.77
C SER A 74 -9.62 35.30 4.58
N GLY A 75 -10.92 35.33 4.30
CA GLY A 75 -11.93 34.49 4.96
C GLY A 75 -11.89 33.00 4.58
N ALA A 76 -11.03 32.59 3.63
CA ALA A 76 -10.91 31.18 3.25
C ALA A 76 -10.28 30.34 4.38
N LEU A 77 -9.38 30.92 5.17
CA LEU A 77 -8.64 30.20 6.19
C LEU A 77 -9.34 30.30 7.55
N ARG A 78 -9.45 29.20 8.31
CA ARG A 78 -9.90 29.29 9.71
C ARG A 78 -8.91 30.10 10.56
N PRO A 79 -9.39 30.82 11.60
CA PRO A 79 -8.51 31.62 12.48
C PRO A 79 -7.34 30.83 13.08
N GLY A 80 -7.54 29.55 13.42
CA GLY A 80 -6.49 28.70 13.98
C GLY A 80 -5.34 28.40 13.01
N LEU A 81 -5.66 28.22 11.71
CA LEU A 81 -4.65 28.05 10.67
C LEU A 81 -3.95 29.39 10.41
N GLN A 82 -4.70 30.49 10.28
CA GLN A 82 -4.13 31.83 10.10
C GLN A 82 -3.13 32.22 11.20
N ALA A 83 -3.47 31.94 12.46
CA ALA A 83 -2.60 32.22 13.61
C ALA A 83 -1.29 31.40 13.61
N SER A 84 -1.28 30.26 12.92
CA SER A 84 -0.10 29.40 12.79
C SER A 84 0.83 29.82 11.64
N LEU A 85 0.36 30.67 10.72
CA LEU A 85 1.13 31.19 9.60
C LEU A 85 1.93 32.44 10.03
N LYS A 86 3.22 32.25 10.29
CA LYS A 86 4.10 33.33 10.77
C LYS A 86 4.36 34.40 9.72
N THR A 87 4.65 33.98 8.49
CA THR A 87 4.91 34.89 7.37
C THR A 87 3.66 34.96 6.51
N ARG A 88 3.15 36.17 6.31
CA ARG A 88 1.94 36.43 5.54
C ARG A 88 2.21 37.55 4.54
N LEU A 89 1.82 37.31 3.30
CA LEU A 89 1.93 38.27 2.21
C LEU A 89 0.52 38.54 1.70
N ALA A 90 0.16 39.81 1.51
CA ALA A 90 -1.10 40.21 0.90
C ALA A 90 -0.82 40.84 -0.46
N LEU A 91 -1.09 40.12 -1.56
CA LEU A 91 -1.12 40.70 -2.90
C LEU A 91 -2.41 41.51 -3.09
N LYS A 92 -2.60 42.16 -4.24
CA LYS A 92 -3.81 42.95 -4.51
C LYS A 92 -5.06 42.05 -4.37
N LEU A 93 -5.91 42.42 -3.41
CA LEU A 93 -7.21 41.81 -3.17
C LEU A 93 -8.32 42.71 -3.71
N THR A 94 -9.53 42.15 -3.84
CA THR A 94 -10.72 42.88 -4.31
C THR A 94 -11.07 44.05 -3.39
N ASP A 95 -10.97 43.85 -2.07
CA ASP A 95 -11.19 44.90 -1.06
C ASP A 95 -9.88 45.18 -0.31
N ASP A 96 -9.44 46.44 -0.33
CA ASP A 96 -8.23 46.90 0.35
C ASP A 96 -8.33 46.71 1.88
N VAL A 97 -9.54 46.62 2.45
CA VAL A 97 -9.75 46.36 3.89
C VAL A 97 -9.30 44.95 4.27
N GLU A 98 -9.40 43.95 3.39
CA GLU A 98 -9.03 42.57 3.68
C GLU A 98 -7.54 42.43 4.03
N SER A 99 -6.68 43.21 3.37
CA SER A 99 -5.24 43.19 3.63
C SER A 99 -4.90 43.48 5.09
N ARG A 100 -5.70 44.30 5.79
CA ARG A 100 -5.51 44.60 7.23
C ARG A 100 -5.69 43.39 8.14
N THR A 101 -6.48 42.40 7.71
CA THR A 101 -6.65 41.13 8.45
C THR A 101 -5.45 40.21 8.27
N ILE A 102 -4.71 40.36 7.17
CA ILE A 102 -3.59 39.51 6.78
C ILE A 102 -2.27 40.04 7.34
N VAL A 103 -1.97 41.32 7.10
CA VAL A 103 -0.66 41.93 7.46
C VAL A 103 -0.75 42.91 8.63
N GLY A 104 -1.94 43.15 9.17
CA GLY A 104 -2.18 44.11 10.24
C GLY A 104 -2.55 45.50 9.74
N ARG A 105 -2.78 46.45 10.66
CA ARG A 105 -3.28 47.79 10.34
C ARG A 105 -2.24 48.61 9.56
N HIS A 106 -2.63 49.19 8.43
CA HIS A 106 -1.83 50.13 7.64
C HIS A 106 -2.69 51.19 6.93
N GLN A 107 -2.01 52.18 6.35
CA GLN A 107 -2.60 53.25 5.52
C GLN A 107 -2.31 53.11 4.02
N HIS A 108 -1.48 52.12 3.63
CA HIS A 108 -1.18 51.86 2.22
C HIS A 108 -2.43 51.57 1.38
N VAL A 109 -2.46 52.12 0.17
CA VAL A 109 -3.43 51.81 -0.88
C VAL A 109 -2.68 51.06 -1.97
N MET A 110 -3.21 49.91 -2.37
CA MET A 110 -2.52 49.00 -3.28
C MET A 110 -2.87 49.29 -4.74
N GLU A 111 -1.84 49.58 -5.54
CA GLU A 111 -1.94 49.70 -6.99
C GLU A 111 -2.26 48.34 -7.64
N GLU A 112 -2.98 48.35 -8.76
CA GLU A 112 -3.30 47.15 -9.55
C GLU A 112 -2.12 46.73 -10.44
N VAL A 113 -0.97 46.47 -9.81
CA VAL A 113 0.24 45.98 -10.47
C VAL A 113 0.45 44.52 -10.08
N PRO A 114 0.47 43.57 -11.04
CA PRO A 114 0.77 42.17 -10.74
C PRO A 114 2.07 42.00 -9.97
N GLY A 115 2.04 41.22 -8.88
CA GLY A 115 3.17 41.03 -7.97
C GLY A 115 3.39 42.15 -6.95
N ARG A 116 2.60 43.23 -6.96
CA ARG A 116 2.57 44.22 -5.88
C ARG A 116 1.87 43.63 -4.65
N GLY A 117 2.45 43.81 -3.48
CA GLY A 117 1.86 43.33 -2.24
C GLY A 117 2.33 44.07 -0.99
N LEU A 118 1.78 43.64 0.14
CA LEU A 118 2.12 44.07 1.49
C LEU A 118 2.71 42.92 2.30
N VAL A 119 3.69 43.22 3.12
CA VAL A 119 4.29 42.30 4.09
C VAL A 119 4.46 43.00 5.43
N HIS A 120 4.26 42.27 6.53
CA HIS A 120 4.58 42.77 7.86
C HIS A 120 6.02 42.39 8.22
N LEU A 121 6.88 43.39 8.34
CA LEU A 121 8.23 43.24 8.87
C LEU A 121 8.25 43.83 10.28
N ASP A 122 8.91 44.97 10.49
CA ASP A 122 8.75 45.80 11.69
C ASP A 122 7.48 46.66 11.59
N GLU A 123 7.16 47.11 10.38
CA GLU A 123 5.90 47.73 9.99
C GLU A 123 5.36 47.10 8.70
N VAL A 124 4.15 47.50 8.28
CA VAL A 124 3.59 47.01 7.02
C VAL A 124 4.26 47.75 5.87
N GLU A 125 4.92 47.01 4.99
CA GLU A 125 5.69 47.53 3.87
C GLU A 125 5.14 47.08 2.52
N VAL A 126 5.32 47.95 1.52
CA VAL A 126 4.96 47.66 0.13
C VAL A 126 6.14 46.98 -0.56
N PHE A 127 5.89 45.86 -1.23
CA PHE A 127 6.92 45.13 -1.97
C PHE A 127 6.46 44.77 -3.38
N GLN A 128 7.43 44.43 -4.23
CA GLN A 128 7.21 43.89 -5.57
C GLN A 128 7.85 42.50 -5.65
N VAL A 129 7.07 41.49 -6.01
CA VAL A 129 7.54 40.11 -6.20
C VAL A 129 8.55 40.06 -7.35
N ALA A 130 9.71 39.45 -7.10
CA ALA A 130 10.68 39.14 -8.14
C ALA A 130 10.15 38.01 -9.05
N LEU A 131 10.44 38.11 -10.35
CA LEU A 131 10.17 37.01 -11.27
C LEU A 131 11.13 35.84 -10.99
N PRO A 132 10.68 34.58 -11.17
CA PRO A 132 11.53 33.40 -10.93
C PRO A 132 12.69 33.28 -11.92
N ALA A 133 12.58 33.92 -13.09
CA ALA A 133 13.65 34.06 -14.08
C ALA A 133 13.49 35.37 -14.85
N TYR A 134 14.56 35.85 -15.49
CA TYR A 134 14.48 37.00 -16.39
C TYR A 134 13.89 36.60 -17.74
N ALA A 135 12.86 37.32 -18.19
CA ALA A 135 12.30 37.16 -19.53
C ALA A 135 11.69 38.47 -20.04
N LYS A 136 11.60 38.61 -21.37
CA LYS A 136 11.01 39.79 -22.03
C LYS A 136 9.49 39.73 -22.09
N ASP A 137 8.91 38.54 -22.04
CA ASP A 137 7.47 38.28 -22.09
C ASP A 137 7.12 37.01 -21.29
N SER A 138 5.83 36.74 -21.14
CA SER A 138 5.31 35.62 -20.36
C SER A 138 5.71 34.25 -20.93
N PHE A 139 5.82 34.12 -22.26
CA PHE A 139 6.20 32.85 -22.88
C PHE A 139 7.68 32.55 -22.63
N GLY A 140 8.54 33.55 -22.79
CA GLY A 140 9.96 33.47 -22.46
C GLY A 140 10.19 33.17 -20.97
N LEU A 141 9.30 33.62 -20.08
CA LEU A 141 9.39 33.30 -18.65
C LEU A 141 9.19 31.80 -18.40
N VAL A 142 8.20 31.17 -19.03
CA VAL A 142 7.96 29.72 -18.91
C VAL A 142 9.19 28.94 -19.39
N GLN A 143 9.76 29.32 -20.53
CA GLN A 143 10.95 28.68 -21.07
C GLN A 143 12.15 28.85 -20.13
N ALA A 144 12.40 30.08 -19.64
CA ALA A 144 13.51 30.37 -18.74
C ALA A 144 13.42 29.59 -17.43
N VAL A 145 12.22 29.43 -16.85
CA VAL A 145 12.00 28.61 -15.64
C VAL A 145 12.27 27.13 -15.91
N GLN A 146 11.83 26.60 -17.06
CA GLN A 146 12.10 25.21 -17.44
C GLN A 146 13.60 24.93 -17.65
N ASP A 147 14.31 25.87 -18.26
CA ASP A 147 15.74 25.73 -18.53
C ASP A 147 16.58 25.86 -17.25
N GLU A 148 16.18 26.74 -16.31
CA GLU A 148 16.77 26.79 -14.97
C GLU A 148 16.55 25.45 -14.24
N ALA A 149 15.33 24.92 -14.25
CA ALA A 149 15.01 23.63 -13.62
C ALA A 149 15.84 22.46 -14.21
N LYS A 150 16.02 22.42 -15.54
CA LYS A 150 16.90 21.42 -16.19
C LYS A 150 18.36 21.59 -15.76
N THR A 151 18.84 22.82 -15.67
CA THR A 151 20.21 23.13 -15.26
C THR A 151 20.46 22.69 -13.81
N MET A 152 19.53 23.00 -12.90
CA MET A 152 19.56 22.53 -11.52
C MET A 152 19.55 20.99 -11.45
N ALA A 153 18.69 20.34 -12.23
CA ALA A 153 18.56 18.89 -12.26
C ALA A 153 19.81 18.18 -12.81
N ALA A 154 20.49 18.77 -13.79
CA ALA A 154 21.74 18.27 -14.37
C ALA A 154 22.94 18.50 -13.44
N SER A 155 22.91 19.57 -12.64
CA SER A 155 23.98 19.91 -11.69
C SER A 155 23.91 19.07 -10.41
N TRP A 156 22.77 18.48 -10.09
CA TRP A 156 22.59 17.67 -8.88
C TRP A 156 23.05 16.23 -9.07
N THR A 157 24.07 15.83 -8.33
CA THR A 157 24.63 14.46 -8.34
C THR A 157 24.19 13.60 -7.15
N GLY A 158 23.41 14.16 -6.22
CA GLY A 158 22.94 13.46 -5.03
C GLY A 158 21.65 12.67 -5.24
N ARG A 159 21.17 12.01 -4.18
CA ARG A 159 19.86 11.34 -4.17
C ARG A 159 18.75 12.39 -4.35
N ARG A 160 17.76 12.08 -5.18
CA ARG A 160 16.53 12.88 -5.34
C ARG A 160 15.48 12.42 -4.33
N PRO A 161 14.54 13.30 -3.92
CA PRO A 161 13.41 12.87 -3.12
C PRO A 161 12.64 11.78 -3.88
N GLU A 162 12.17 10.78 -3.15
CA GLU A 162 11.25 9.79 -3.70
C GLU A 162 9.90 10.43 -4.00
N GLY A 163 9.25 9.95 -5.05
CA GLY A 163 7.87 10.33 -5.33
C GLY A 163 6.95 9.92 -4.18
N ILE A 164 5.80 10.59 -4.05
CA ILE A 164 4.75 10.08 -3.17
C ILE A 164 4.30 8.75 -3.78
N PRO A 165 4.36 7.63 -3.03
CA PRO A 165 3.92 6.35 -3.56
C PRO A 165 2.43 6.44 -3.87
N VAL A 166 2.07 6.14 -5.11
CA VAL A 166 0.68 6.11 -5.57
C VAL A 166 0.40 4.69 -6.00
N MET A 167 -0.64 4.09 -5.42
CA MET A 167 -1.10 2.78 -5.84
C MET A 167 -1.55 2.87 -7.31
N PRO A 168 -0.94 2.10 -8.23
CA PRO A 168 -1.36 2.12 -9.63
C PRO A 168 -2.81 1.63 -9.76
N GLU A 169 -3.54 2.15 -10.75
CA GLU A 169 -4.92 1.70 -11.01
C GLU A 169 -4.96 0.22 -11.41
N SER A 170 -4.02 -0.20 -12.28
CA SER A 170 -3.78 -1.59 -12.66
C SER A 170 -2.32 -1.94 -12.42
N LEU A 171 -2.07 -3.11 -11.85
CA LEU A 171 -0.73 -3.62 -11.57
C LEU A 171 -0.51 -4.90 -12.38
N SER A 172 0.43 -4.91 -13.33
CA SER A 172 0.84 -6.16 -13.98
C SER A 172 1.72 -7.01 -13.06
N PHE A 173 1.86 -8.30 -13.37
CA PHE A 173 2.71 -9.17 -12.57
C PHE A 173 4.18 -8.79 -12.72
N GLU A 174 4.60 -8.37 -13.90
CA GLU A 174 5.97 -7.98 -14.20
C GLU A 174 6.35 -6.68 -13.48
N GLU A 175 5.43 -5.72 -13.38
CA GLU A 175 5.60 -4.52 -12.56
C GLU A 175 5.70 -4.89 -11.08
N PHE A 176 4.80 -5.74 -10.56
CA PHE A 176 4.83 -6.22 -9.19
C PHE A 176 6.17 -6.91 -8.88
N ALA A 177 6.55 -7.89 -9.70
CA ALA A 177 7.81 -8.61 -9.59
C ALA A 177 9.03 -7.68 -9.64
N GLY A 178 9.00 -6.64 -10.46
CA GLY A 178 10.12 -5.71 -10.65
C GLY A 178 10.35 -4.72 -9.49
N LEU A 179 9.43 -4.61 -8.52
CA LEU A 179 9.59 -3.69 -7.40
C LEU A 179 10.73 -4.10 -6.47
N THR A 180 11.54 -3.13 -6.05
CA THR A 180 12.66 -3.35 -5.13
C THR A 180 12.21 -4.03 -3.84
N SER A 181 11.09 -3.60 -3.26
CA SER A 181 10.55 -4.18 -2.02
C SER A 181 10.13 -5.66 -2.19
N VAL A 182 9.64 -6.04 -3.37
CA VAL A 182 9.30 -7.44 -3.70
C VAL A 182 10.56 -8.28 -3.83
N GLN A 183 11.57 -7.77 -4.53
CA GLN A 183 12.87 -8.45 -4.68
C GLN A 183 13.58 -8.64 -3.33
N GLU A 184 13.54 -7.63 -2.46
CA GLU A 184 14.08 -7.70 -1.10
C GLU A 184 13.33 -8.72 -0.24
N ALA A 185 12.00 -8.77 -0.34
CA ALA A 185 11.18 -9.76 0.38
C ALA A 185 11.52 -11.21 -0.04
N VAL A 186 11.66 -11.47 -1.35
CA VAL A 186 12.08 -12.78 -1.87
C VAL A 186 13.48 -13.14 -1.36
N ALA A 187 14.43 -12.23 -1.46
CA ALA A 187 15.80 -12.45 -0.96
C ALA A 187 15.84 -12.69 0.56
N GLY A 188 14.88 -12.11 1.29
CA GLY A 188 14.67 -12.32 2.72
C GLY A 188 13.98 -13.64 3.11
N GLY A 189 13.61 -14.49 2.14
CA GLY A 189 12.90 -15.75 2.40
C GLY A 189 11.41 -15.57 2.67
N GLU A 190 10.81 -14.52 2.11
CA GLU A 190 9.37 -14.29 2.16
C GLU A 190 8.71 -14.64 0.82
N LEU A 191 7.43 -14.99 0.86
CA LEU A 191 6.55 -15.11 -0.31
C LEU A 191 5.76 -13.80 -0.46
N PRO A 192 6.09 -12.92 -1.42
CA PRO A 192 5.35 -11.67 -1.65
C PRO A 192 3.91 -11.95 -2.06
N ILE A 193 2.92 -11.29 -1.47
CA ILE A 193 1.50 -11.52 -1.78
C ILE A 193 0.85 -10.31 -2.45
N GLY A 194 1.33 -9.10 -2.21
CA GLY A 194 0.75 -7.89 -2.81
C GLY A 194 1.39 -6.63 -2.27
N LEU A 195 0.81 -5.49 -2.57
CA LEU A 195 1.28 -4.17 -2.15
C LEU A 195 0.33 -3.53 -1.15
N ASP A 196 0.85 -2.90 -0.10
CA ASP A 196 0.03 -2.12 0.82
C ASP A 196 -0.40 -0.77 0.22
N PHE A 197 -1.56 -0.26 0.66
CA PHE A 197 -2.09 1.03 0.16
C PHE A 197 -1.45 2.27 0.79
N GLU A 198 -0.64 2.13 1.84
CA GLU A 198 -0.02 3.27 2.53
C GLU A 198 1.34 3.64 1.92
N ASN A 199 2.19 2.65 1.64
CA ASN A 199 3.57 2.81 1.18
C ASN A 199 3.79 2.23 -0.22
N VAL A 200 2.85 1.41 -0.74
CA VAL A 200 3.00 0.70 -2.03
C VAL A 200 4.24 -0.19 -1.99
N GLU A 201 4.44 -0.85 -0.85
CA GLU A 201 5.54 -1.79 -0.59
C GLU A 201 5.01 -3.23 -0.47
N SER A 202 5.91 -4.19 -0.70
CA SER A 202 5.59 -5.62 -0.63
C SER A 202 5.10 -6.03 0.75
N VAL A 203 3.93 -6.65 0.80
CA VAL A 203 3.41 -7.40 1.94
C VAL A 203 3.50 -8.89 1.60
N GLY A 204 4.19 -9.65 2.45
CA GLY A 204 4.51 -11.05 2.18
C GLY A 204 4.35 -11.98 3.38
N LEU A 205 4.55 -13.27 3.14
CA LEU A 205 4.50 -14.32 4.14
C LEU A 205 5.90 -14.86 4.40
N LYS A 206 6.34 -14.83 5.66
CA LYS A 206 7.62 -15.42 6.06
C LYS A 206 7.55 -16.94 5.98
N LEU A 207 8.43 -17.54 5.17
CA LEU A 207 8.37 -18.98 4.90
C LEU A 207 8.89 -19.84 6.06
N ASP A 208 9.75 -19.31 6.91
CA ASP A 208 10.28 -19.97 8.11
C ASP A 208 9.18 -20.42 9.11
N ARG A 209 8.01 -19.75 9.07
CA ARG A 209 6.87 -19.98 9.95
C ARG A 209 5.58 -20.26 9.18
N PHE A 210 5.68 -20.39 7.86
CA PHE A 210 4.55 -20.60 6.99
C PHE A 210 3.98 -22.01 7.19
N LYS A 211 2.65 -22.10 7.28
CA LYS A 211 1.93 -23.38 7.36
C LYS A 211 1.12 -23.60 6.10
N HIS A 212 -0.05 -22.99 6.07
CA HIS A 212 -1.03 -23.13 5.01
C HIS A 212 -1.70 -21.78 4.76
N LEU A 213 -2.07 -21.58 3.50
CA LEU A 213 -2.79 -20.41 3.03
C LEU A 213 -4.14 -20.85 2.49
N VAL A 214 -5.20 -20.16 2.88
CA VAL A 214 -6.53 -20.33 2.29
C VAL A 214 -6.90 -19.03 1.59
N TYR A 215 -7.26 -19.10 0.31
CA TYR A 215 -7.78 -17.96 -0.42
C TYR A 215 -9.23 -18.21 -0.81
N LEU A 216 -10.09 -17.22 -0.56
CA LEU A 216 -11.52 -17.39 -0.74
C LEU A 216 -12.22 -16.07 -1.06
N SER A 217 -13.40 -16.19 -1.67
CA SER A 217 -14.31 -15.09 -1.97
C SER A 217 -15.75 -15.63 -2.07
N ASP A 218 -16.72 -14.74 -2.03
CA ASP A 218 -18.11 -15.02 -2.41
C ASP A 218 -18.32 -14.98 -3.94
N ARG A 219 -17.29 -14.63 -4.73
CA ARG A 219 -17.29 -14.61 -6.19
C ARG A 219 -16.22 -15.52 -6.79
N GLU A 220 -16.59 -16.24 -7.82
CA GLU A 220 -15.73 -17.25 -8.44
C GLU A 220 -14.59 -16.62 -9.24
N GLU A 221 -14.86 -15.53 -9.95
CA GLU A 221 -13.85 -14.78 -10.72
C GLU A 221 -12.75 -14.25 -9.80
N GLN A 222 -13.11 -13.80 -8.59
CA GLN A 222 -12.16 -13.30 -7.62
C GLN A 222 -11.28 -14.43 -7.06
N VAL A 223 -11.87 -15.60 -6.74
CA VAL A 223 -11.06 -16.78 -6.35
C VAL A 223 -10.06 -17.12 -7.45
N GLN A 224 -10.48 -17.04 -8.72
CA GLN A 224 -9.58 -17.24 -9.84
C GLN A 224 -8.46 -16.19 -9.86
N ALA A 225 -8.78 -14.89 -9.81
CA ALA A 225 -7.78 -13.82 -9.84
C ALA A 225 -6.72 -13.94 -8.74
N ILE A 226 -7.13 -14.33 -7.52
CA ILE A 226 -6.19 -14.58 -6.42
C ILE A 226 -5.31 -15.79 -6.73
N GLY A 227 -5.91 -16.87 -7.23
CA GLY A 227 -5.19 -18.08 -7.62
C GLY A 227 -4.14 -17.81 -8.71
N GLU A 228 -4.48 -17.04 -9.74
CA GLU A 228 -3.57 -16.64 -10.83
C GLU A 228 -2.34 -15.90 -10.27
N HIS A 229 -2.59 -14.90 -9.42
CA HIS A 229 -1.52 -14.14 -8.79
C HIS A 229 -0.61 -15.02 -7.92
N LEU A 230 -1.20 -15.83 -7.02
CA LEU A 230 -0.43 -16.70 -6.13
C LEU A 230 0.41 -17.73 -6.90
N LEU A 231 -0.16 -18.33 -7.95
CA LEU A 231 0.56 -19.28 -8.80
C LEU A 231 1.74 -18.63 -9.49
N LYS A 232 1.56 -17.47 -10.14
CA LYS A 232 2.67 -16.72 -10.73
C LYS A 232 3.73 -16.37 -9.70
N THR A 233 3.34 -15.86 -8.53
CA THR A 233 4.28 -15.55 -7.44
C THR A 233 5.11 -16.77 -7.06
N MET A 234 4.47 -17.91 -6.78
CA MET A 234 5.19 -19.12 -6.37
C MET A 234 6.09 -19.67 -7.50
N GLN A 235 5.66 -19.55 -8.76
CA GLN A 235 6.38 -20.11 -9.92
C GLN A 235 7.52 -19.23 -10.41
N GLU A 236 7.36 -17.91 -10.43
CA GLU A 236 8.28 -16.98 -11.05
C GLU A 236 9.20 -16.27 -10.03
N LEU A 237 8.72 -16.05 -8.80
CA LEU A 237 9.50 -15.35 -7.77
C LEU A 237 10.22 -16.29 -6.80
N THR A 238 9.90 -17.58 -6.82
CA THR A 238 10.51 -18.55 -5.89
C THR A 238 11.13 -19.71 -6.63
N SER A 239 12.12 -20.36 -6.00
CA SER A 239 12.72 -21.60 -6.51
C SER A 239 12.03 -22.86 -5.98
N TYR A 240 10.88 -22.72 -5.32
CA TYR A 240 10.21 -23.82 -4.63
C TYR A 240 9.36 -24.66 -5.57
N GLN A 241 9.15 -25.91 -5.20
CA GLN A 241 8.37 -26.82 -6.03
C GLN A 241 6.87 -26.54 -5.86
N VAL A 242 6.17 -26.43 -6.98
CA VAL A 242 4.71 -26.22 -7.03
C VAL A 242 4.04 -27.44 -7.67
N MET A 243 3.10 -28.04 -6.96
CA MET A 243 2.11 -28.98 -7.49
C MET A 243 0.75 -28.28 -7.57
N LEU A 244 0.13 -28.31 -8.75
CA LEU A 244 -1.18 -27.70 -8.99
C LEU A 244 -2.22 -28.79 -9.23
N ILE A 245 -3.21 -28.84 -8.34
CA ILE A 245 -4.42 -29.65 -8.44
C ILE A 245 -5.54 -28.73 -8.94
N ASP A 246 -5.71 -28.70 -10.26
CA ASP A 246 -6.65 -27.86 -10.97
C ASP A 246 -7.94 -28.63 -11.29
N THR A 247 -8.84 -28.68 -10.31
CA THR A 247 -10.06 -29.50 -10.36
C THR A 247 -11.03 -29.07 -11.47
N ALA A 248 -10.95 -27.82 -11.94
CA ALA A 248 -11.84 -27.25 -12.94
C ALA A 248 -11.13 -26.92 -14.28
N GLY A 249 -9.82 -27.17 -14.39
CA GLY A 249 -9.04 -26.89 -15.60
C GLY A 249 -8.86 -25.40 -15.90
N ARG A 250 -9.06 -24.51 -14.92
CA ARG A 250 -9.01 -23.04 -15.13
C ARG A 250 -7.61 -22.45 -15.14
N PHE A 251 -6.64 -23.21 -14.65
CA PHE A 251 -5.24 -22.81 -14.50
C PHE A 251 -4.34 -23.66 -15.42
N ALA A 252 -4.87 -24.18 -16.52
CA ALA A 252 -4.14 -25.06 -17.43
C ALA A 252 -2.88 -24.40 -18.03
N HIS A 253 -2.89 -23.08 -18.26
CA HIS A 253 -1.73 -22.31 -18.75
C HIS A 253 -0.55 -22.33 -17.77
N HIS A 254 -0.77 -22.61 -16.48
CA HIS A 254 0.30 -22.76 -15.50
C HIS A 254 1.02 -24.12 -15.56
N GLN A 255 0.54 -25.07 -16.37
CA GLN A 255 1.08 -26.43 -16.42
C GLN A 255 2.60 -26.46 -16.68
N GLY A 256 3.11 -25.59 -17.55
CA GLY A 256 4.52 -25.57 -17.94
C GLY A 256 5.49 -25.17 -16.81
N ASN A 257 4.99 -24.48 -15.79
CA ASN A 257 5.78 -23.95 -14.68
C ASN A 257 5.55 -24.71 -13.36
N CYS A 258 4.73 -25.76 -13.38
CA CYS A 258 4.51 -26.64 -12.24
C CYS A 258 5.41 -27.88 -12.33
N LYS A 259 5.89 -28.37 -11.17
CA LYS A 259 6.52 -29.69 -11.10
C LYS A 259 5.53 -30.78 -11.48
N THR A 260 4.29 -30.63 -11.01
CA THR A 260 3.19 -31.54 -11.29
C THR A 260 1.91 -30.75 -11.51
N TYR A 261 1.22 -30.99 -12.62
CA TYR A 261 -0.10 -30.46 -12.91
C TYR A 261 -1.09 -31.61 -13.01
N LEU A 262 -2.24 -31.46 -12.34
CA LEU A 262 -3.28 -32.47 -12.29
C LEU A 262 -4.62 -31.81 -12.60
N SER A 263 -5.32 -32.34 -13.59
CA SER A 263 -6.68 -31.95 -13.90
C SER A 263 -7.50 -33.18 -14.29
N GLY A 264 -8.79 -33.15 -13.95
CA GLY A 264 -9.72 -34.24 -14.21
C GLY A 264 -9.81 -35.28 -13.10
N GLN A 265 -11.02 -35.83 -12.96
CA GLN A 265 -11.43 -36.72 -11.87
C GLN A 265 -10.49 -37.90 -11.64
N SER A 266 -10.10 -38.62 -12.69
CA SER A 266 -9.34 -39.87 -12.58
C SER A 266 -7.91 -39.66 -12.09
N LEU A 267 -7.33 -38.49 -12.33
CA LEU A 267 -5.99 -38.14 -11.84
C LEU A 267 -6.03 -37.63 -10.40
N ILE A 268 -7.17 -37.08 -9.98
CA ILE A 268 -7.34 -36.45 -8.68
C ILE A 268 -7.91 -37.42 -7.63
N SER A 269 -8.64 -38.47 -8.02
CA SER A 269 -9.37 -39.34 -7.08
C SER A 269 -8.50 -39.93 -5.96
N ASP A 270 -7.24 -40.24 -6.26
CA ASP A 270 -6.33 -40.88 -5.31
C ASP A 270 -5.35 -39.87 -4.67
N MET A 271 -5.51 -38.58 -4.98
CA MET A 271 -4.54 -37.54 -4.61
C MET A 271 -4.41 -37.33 -3.11
N ALA A 272 -5.49 -37.55 -2.35
CA ALA A 272 -5.42 -37.49 -0.90
C ALA A 272 -4.47 -38.56 -0.33
N GLU A 273 -4.49 -39.78 -0.88
CA GLU A 273 -3.55 -40.84 -0.46
C GLU A 273 -2.13 -40.56 -0.95
N GLN A 274 -1.98 -40.03 -2.16
CA GLN A 274 -0.66 -39.67 -2.70
C GLN A 274 0.02 -38.57 -1.89
N LEU A 275 -0.74 -37.57 -1.42
CA LEU A 275 -0.21 -36.51 -0.55
C LEU A 275 0.20 -37.05 0.84
N LEU A 276 -0.52 -38.05 1.36
CA LEU A 276 -0.13 -38.72 2.61
C LEU A 276 1.14 -39.55 2.43
N TYR A 277 1.25 -40.30 1.33
CA TYR A 277 2.48 -41.01 1.00
C TYR A 277 3.67 -40.04 0.84
N GLU A 278 3.45 -38.89 0.18
CA GLU A 278 4.46 -37.84 0.07
C GLU A 278 4.87 -37.29 1.44
N LEU A 279 3.90 -37.02 2.33
CA LEU A 279 4.16 -36.59 3.70
C LEU A 279 5.05 -37.60 4.44
N GLU A 280 4.70 -38.88 4.41
CA GLU A 280 5.46 -39.96 5.07
C GLU A 280 6.87 -40.10 4.49
N ARG A 281 7.01 -40.05 3.16
CA ARG A 281 8.33 -40.07 2.50
C ARG A 281 9.18 -38.89 2.96
N ARG A 282 8.59 -37.69 3.01
CA ARG A 282 9.30 -36.48 3.43
C ARG A 282 9.77 -36.54 4.88
N GLN A 283 8.96 -37.14 5.75
CA GLN A 283 9.35 -37.42 7.14
C GLN A 283 10.48 -38.44 7.24
N ALA A 284 10.39 -39.54 6.50
CA ALA A 284 11.40 -40.61 6.53
C ALA A 284 12.77 -40.15 6.02
N GLU A 285 12.77 -39.31 4.99
CA GLU A 285 13.99 -38.80 4.35
C GLU A 285 14.48 -37.45 4.93
N GLY A 286 13.68 -36.81 5.79
CA GLY A 286 14.06 -35.58 6.50
C GLY A 286 14.09 -34.33 5.63
N PHE A 287 13.17 -34.20 4.67
CA PHE A 287 13.07 -33.02 3.82
C PHE A 287 12.59 -31.79 4.58
N THR A 288 13.09 -30.62 4.20
CA THR A 288 12.76 -29.34 4.83
C THR A 288 12.50 -28.22 3.83
N GLU A 289 12.81 -28.43 2.55
CA GLU A 289 12.55 -27.46 1.50
C GLU A 289 11.06 -27.28 1.23
N HIS A 290 10.65 -26.07 0.84
CA HIS A 290 9.24 -25.77 0.63
C HIS A 290 8.69 -26.46 -0.63
N PHE A 291 7.57 -27.14 -0.46
CA PHE A 291 6.77 -27.77 -1.50
C PHE A 291 5.31 -27.29 -1.36
N PHE A 292 4.87 -26.49 -2.32
CA PHE A 292 3.52 -25.94 -2.36
C PHE A 292 2.58 -26.86 -3.13
N VAL A 293 1.49 -27.25 -2.49
CA VAL A 293 0.39 -27.99 -3.10
C VAL A 293 -0.80 -27.05 -3.21
N VAL A 294 -1.05 -26.56 -4.43
CA VAL A 294 -2.13 -25.64 -4.74
C VAL A 294 -3.36 -26.42 -5.13
N ILE A 295 -4.43 -26.30 -4.34
CA ILE A 295 -5.74 -26.90 -4.60
C ILE A 295 -6.66 -25.78 -5.07
N SER A 296 -6.99 -25.75 -6.35
CA SER A 296 -7.71 -24.61 -6.94
C SER A 296 -9.15 -24.45 -6.42
N ASN A 297 -9.81 -25.56 -6.10
CA ASN A 297 -11.14 -25.58 -5.50
C ASN A 297 -11.27 -26.74 -4.49
N TYR A 298 -11.37 -26.39 -3.21
CA TYR A 298 -11.39 -27.36 -2.11
C TYR A 298 -12.64 -28.25 -2.10
N GLU A 299 -13.80 -27.69 -2.45
CA GLU A 299 -15.06 -28.46 -2.52
C GLU A 299 -14.96 -29.59 -3.53
N SER A 300 -14.50 -29.24 -4.74
CA SER A 300 -14.27 -30.20 -5.81
C SER A 300 -13.24 -31.23 -5.35
N PHE A 301 -12.09 -30.80 -4.81
CA PHE A 301 -11.06 -31.72 -4.32
C PHE A 301 -11.59 -32.76 -3.32
N LEU A 302 -12.34 -32.33 -2.30
CA LEU A 302 -12.93 -33.25 -1.33
C LEU A 302 -13.94 -34.20 -1.99
N SER A 303 -14.79 -33.69 -2.87
CA SER A 303 -15.76 -34.52 -3.59
C SER A 303 -15.08 -35.53 -4.52
N MET A 304 -13.95 -35.18 -5.14
CA MET A 304 -13.26 -36.05 -6.07
C MET A 304 -12.45 -37.14 -5.36
N THR A 305 -11.83 -36.79 -4.21
CA THR A 305 -10.90 -37.67 -3.48
C THR A 305 -11.55 -38.49 -2.37
N GLY A 306 -12.71 -38.05 -1.87
CA GLY A 306 -13.29 -38.63 -0.65
C GLY A 306 -12.41 -38.47 0.59
N ALA A 307 -11.51 -37.47 0.62
CA ALA A 307 -10.60 -37.24 1.73
C ALA A 307 -11.37 -37.05 3.05
N SER A 308 -11.05 -37.89 4.05
CA SER A 308 -11.66 -37.79 5.37
C SER A 308 -11.04 -36.65 6.20
N GLN A 309 -11.74 -36.27 7.26
CA GLN A 309 -11.23 -35.31 8.24
C GLN A 309 -9.85 -35.70 8.78
N ASP A 310 -9.65 -36.97 9.13
CA ASP A 310 -8.40 -37.45 9.74
C ASP A 310 -7.21 -37.29 8.78
N LYS A 311 -7.42 -37.58 7.49
CA LYS A 311 -6.40 -37.40 6.45
C LYS A 311 -6.03 -35.93 6.30
N MET A 312 -7.03 -35.05 6.21
CA MET A 312 -6.79 -33.61 6.09
C MET A 312 -6.12 -33.04 7.34
N ALA A 313 -6.51 -33.50 8.54
CA ALA A 313 -5.89 -33.10 9.80
C ALA A 313 -4.42 -33.50 9.86
N LEU A 314 -4.07 -34.69 9.36
CA LEU A 314 -2.71 -35.17 9.29
C LEU A 314 -1.86 -34.29 8.36
N LEU A 315 -2.34 -34.05 7.13
CA LEU A 315 -1.66 -33.16 6.17
C LEU A 315 -1.46 -31.75 6.72
N LEU A 316 -2.49 -31.16 7.33
CA LEU A 316 -2.46 -29.78 7.82
C LEU A 316 -1.65 -29.60 9.12
N SER A 317 -1.49 -30.64 9.93
CA SER A 317 -0.73 -30.56 11.19
C SER A 317 0.74 -30.96 11.03
N GLN A 318 1.02 -31.92 10.14
CA GLN A 318 2.37 -32.47 9.96
C GLN A 318 3.07 -31.97 8.70
N GLY A 319 2.33 -31.57 7.67
CA GLY A 319 2.90 -31.05 6.42
C GLY A 319 3.95 -29.95 6.62
N PRO A 320 3.66 -28.88 7.40
CA PRO A 320 4.60 -27.79 7.60
C PRO A 320 5.92 -28.21 8.24
N GLN A 321 5.94 -29.32 8.99
CA GLN A 321 7.14 -29.83 9.66
C GLN A 321 8.15 -30.41 8.68
N VAL A 322 7.71 -30.74 7.46
CA VAL A 322 8.54 -31.28 6.37
C VAL A 322 8.49 -30.40 5.12
N GLY A 323 8.13 -29.13 5.27
CA GLY A 323 8.04 -28.17 4.17
C GLY A 323 6.88 -28.40 3.19
N LEU A 324 5.90 -29.25 3.51
CA LEU A 324 4.70 -29.44 2.67
C LEU A 324 3.63 -28.43 3.07
N HIS A 325 3.26 -27.57 2.13
CA HIS A 325 2.32 -26.48 2.38
C HIS A 325 1.13 -26.52 1.43
N LEU A 326 -0.08 -26.67 2.00
CA LEU A 326 -1.32 -26.52 1.25
C LEU A 326 -1.65 -25.04 1.02
N VAL A 327 -1.98 -24.71 -0.23
CA VAL A 327 -2.55 -23.42 -0.66
C VAL A 327 -3.91 -23.71 -1.27
N VAL A 328 -4.98 -23.34 -0.57
CA VAL A 328 -6.32 -23.86 -0.83
C VAL A 328 -7.28 -22.76 -1.25
N GLY A 329 -7.81 -22.89 -2.47
CA GLY A 329 -8.82 -22.01 -3.04
C GLY A 329 -10.24 -22.51 -2.85
N GLY A 330 -11.20 -21.59 -2.76
CA GLY A 330 -12.61 -21.95 -2.88
C GLY A 330 -13.58 -20.85 -2.53
N LEU A 331 -14.86 -21.12 -2.73
CA LEU A 331 -15.93 -20.19 -2.38
C LEU A 331 -16.15 -20.14 -0.87
N TYR A 332 -16.45 -18.95 -0.37
CA TYR A 332 -16.77 -18.71 1.04
C TYR A 332 -17.99 -19.52 1.51
N ASN A 333 -18.99 -19.70 0.63
CA ASN A 333 -20.19 -20.47 0.97
C ASN A 333 -19.87 -21.92 1.39
N PHE A 334 -18.77 -22.49 0.89
CA PHE A 334 -18.31 -23.82 1.21
C PHE A 334 -17.32 -23.76 2.36
N ILE A 335 -16.20 -23.04 2.18
CA ILE A 335 -15.10 -23.00 3.15
C ILE A 335 -15.51 -22.31 4.45
N GLY A 336 -16.28 -21.23 4.40
CA GLY A 336 -16.65 -20.44 5.57
C GLY A 336 -17.88 -20.93 6.30
N VAL A 337 -18.88 -21.44 5.57
CA VAL A 337 -20.22 -21.72 6.14
C VAL A 337 -20.46 -23.21 6.39
N LYS A 338 -19.96 -24.12 5.54
CA LYS A 338 -20.28 -25.55 5.69
C LYS A 338 -19.67 -26.14 6.97
N THR A 339 -20.41 -27.09 7.52
CA THR A 339 -20.08 -27.79 8.77
C THR A 339 -19.34 -29.10 8.56
N ASP A 340 -18.99 -29.42 7.31
CA ASP A 340 -18.13 -30.54 6.95
C ASP A 340 -16.86 -30.55 7.81
N ALA A 341 -16.49 -31.73 8.29
CA ALA A 341 -15.46 -31.86 9.29
C ALA A 341 -14.05 -31.61 8.74
N ALA A 342 -13.77 -31.98 7.47
CA ALA A 342 -12.51 -31.65 6.81
C ALA A 342 -12.40 -30.14 6.55
N VAL A 343 -13.52 -29.47 6.28
CA VAL A 343 -13.56 -28.00 6.13
C VAL A 343 -13.32 -27.30 7.47
N LYS A 344 -13.88 -27.80 8.57
CA LYS A 344 -13.60 -27.27 9.92
C LYS A 344 -12.12 -27.34 10.25
N VAL A 345 -11.49 -28.49 10.00
CA VAL A 345 -10.05 -28.67 10.23
C VAL A 345 -9.22 -27.71 9.38
N LEU A 346 -9.58 -27.51 8.10
CA LEU A 346 -8.92 -26.51 7.26
C LEU A 346 -9.00 -25.11 7.89
N ARG A 347 -10.20 -24.68 8.29
CA ARG A 347 -10.40 -23.38 8.95
C ARG A 347 -9.59 -23.27 10.23
N GLU A 348 -9.48 -24.31 11.04
CA GLU A 348 -8.76 -24.31 12.32
C GLU A 348 -7.24 -24.32 12.17
N GLN A 349 -6.71 -25.03 11.17
CA GLN A 349 -5.26 -25.23 10.99
C GLN A 349 -4.61 -24.19 10.08
N ALA A 350 -5.37 -23.59 9.15
CA ALA A 350 -4.85 -22.54 8.29
C ALA A 350 -4.42 -21.31 9.11
N GLN A 351 -3.23 -20.80 8.79
CA GLN A 351 -2.64 -19.64 9.48
C GLN A 351 -2.96 -18.34 8.74
N GLN A 352 -2.94 -18.39 7.41
CA GLN A 352 -3.09 -17.23 6.53
C GLN A 352 -4.37 -17.36 5.72
N PHE A 353 -5.10 -16.26 5.62
CA PHE A 353 -6.31 -16.17 4.82
C PHE A 353 -6.23 -14.97 3.87
N LEU A 354 -6.60 -15.19 2.61
CA LEU A 354 -6.85 -14.13 1.64
C LEU A 354 -8.34 -14.05 1.36
N PHE A 355 -8.93 -12.90 1.67
CA PHE A 355 -10.34 -12.63 1.41
C PHE A 355 -10.48 -11.68 0.24
N GLY A 356 -10.93 -12.20 -0.89
CA GLY A 356 -11.42 -11.40 -2.02
C GLY A 356 -12.90 -11.01 -1.83
N MET A 357 -13.28 -10.69 -0.60
CA MET A 357 -14.64 -10.32 -0.22
C MET A 357 -14.58 -9.38 0.97
N LYS A 358 -15.73 -8.83 1.38
CA LYS A 358 -15.77 -7.99 2.59
C LYS A 358 -15.39 -8.83 3.81
N LEU A 359 -14.48 -8.32 4.63
CA LEU A 359 -14.15 -8.96 5.90
C LEU A 359 -15.37 -9.00 6.83
N ASN A 360 -16.25 -7.99 6.80
CA ASN A 360 -17.45 -7.99 7.64
C ASN A 360 -18.44 -9.13 7.35
N ASP A 361 -18.37 -9.72 6.15
CA ASP A 361 -19.29 -10.78 5.72
C ASP A 361 -18.76 -12.20 6.06
N GLN A 362 -17.49 -12.34 6.47
CA GLN A 362 -16.91 -13.64 6.86
C GLN A 362 -16.96 -13.90 8.37
N SER A 363 -17.02 -15.16 8.81
CA SER A 363 -17.05 -15.56 10.24
C SER A 363 -15.93 -16.50 10.68
N ILE A 364 -14.88 -16.66 9.85
CA ILE A 364 -13.74 -17.56 10.08
C ILE A 364 -12.72 -16.92 11.03
N VAL A 365 -12.43 -15.63 10.83
CA VAL A 365 -11.42 -14.88 11.58
C VAL A 365 -12.01 -13.61 12.19
N ASP A 366 -11.38 -13.14 13.26
CA ASP A 366 -11.74 -11.89 13.93
C ASP A 366 -11.57 -10.69 13.00
N LYS A 367 -12.26 -9.59 13.29
CA LYS A 367 -12.28 -8.39 12.44
C LYS A 367 -12.76 -7.18 13.21
N VAL A 368 -12.36 -6.00 12.74
CA VAL A 368 -12.92 -4.74 13.22
C VAL A 368 -14.16 -4.41 12.41
N TYR A 369 -15.30 -4.27 13.10
CA TYR A 369 -16.56 -3.94 12.44
C TYR A 369 -16.48 -2.58 11.74
N ASN A 370 -16.82 -2.54 10.46
CA ASN A 370 -16.81 -1.33 9.65
C ASN A 370 -18.04 -1.31 8.72
N SER A 371 -19.08 -0.56 9.11
CA SER A 371 -20.31 -0.46 8.32
C SER A 371 -20.13 0.22 6.95
N LYS A 372 -19.01 0.90 6.71
CA LYS A 372 -18.68 1.56 5.44
C LYS A 372 -17.75 0.72 4.55
N GLU A 373 -17.50 -0.54 4.91
CA GLU A 373 -16.67 -1.43 4.12
C GLU A 373 -17.29 -1.67 2.73
N SER A 374 -16.54 -1.27 1.70
CA SER A 374 -16.83 -1.58 0.31
C SER A 374 -16.30 -2.96 -0.05
N HIS A 375 -16.90 -3.57 -1.07
CA HIS A 375 -16.36 -4.83 -1.56
C HIS A 375 -15.02 -4.55 -2.27
N PRO A 376 -13.97 -5.35 -2.02
CA PRO A 376 -12.68 -5.14 -2.67
C PRO A 376 -12.81 -5.26 -4.20
N ALA A 377 -11.98 -4.53 -4.93
CA ALA A 377 -11.84 -4.71 -6.37
C ALA A 377 -11.25 -6.09 -6.73
N MET A 378 -11.27 -6.45 -8.02
CA MET A 378 -10.78 -7.75 -8.52
C MET A 378 -9.32 -8.04 -8.17
N ASP A 379 -8.52 -6.99 -8.00
CA ASP A 379 -7.11 -7.05 -7.66
C ASP A 379 -6.83 -6.55 -6.24
N GLU A 380 -7.85 -6.50 -5.39
CA GLU A 380 -7.73 -6.18 -3.98
C GLU A 380 -8.13 -7.38 -3.13
N VAL A 381 -7.36 -7.63 -2.08
CA VAL A 381 -7.62 -8.72 -1.15
C VAL A 381 -7.22 -8.31 0.26
N TYR A 382 -7.96 -8.82 1.24
CA TYR A 382 -7.51 -8.75 2.63
C TYR A 382 -6.62 -9.94 2.95
N LEU A 383 -5.37 -9.68 3.32
CA LEU A 383 -4.49 -10.68 3.91
C LEU A 383 -4.68 -10.67 5.43
N HIS A 384 -5.04 -11.82 6.00
CA HIS A 384 -5.36 -11.96 7.43
C HIS A 384 -4.55 -13.10 8.08
N ASN A 385 -3.83 -12.80 9.16
CA ASN A 385 -2.95 -13.75 9.87
C ASN A 385 -3.55 -14.29 11.19
N ARG A 386 -4.87 -14.18 11.34
CA ARG A 386 -5.72 -14.44 12.53
C ARG A 386 -5.65 -13.41 13.65
N SER A 387 -4.70 -12.48 13.60
CA SER A 387 -4.59 -11.40 14.60
C SER A 387 -4.74 -10.00 14.01
N GLN A 388 -4.25 -9.84 12.79
CA GLN A 388 -4.18 -8.58 12.06
C GLN A 388 -4.52 -8.84 10.60
N TYR A 389 -4.91 -7.77 9.92
CA TYR A 389 -5.15 -7.80 8.50
C TYR A 389 -4.75 -6.51 7.82
N ASP A 390 -4.40 -6.65 6.55
CA ASP A 390 -4.06 -5.57 5.65
C ASP A 390 -4.85 -5.74 4.35
N LEU A 391 -5.42 -4.65 3.85
CA LEU A 391 -5.92 -4.60 2.47
C LEU A 391 -4.70 -4.41 1.56
N ILE A 392 -4.51 -5.30 0.61
CA ILE A 392 -3.39 -5.28 -0.32
C ILE A 392 -3.88 -5.35 -1.76
N LYS A 393 -3.10 -4.79 -2.68
CA LYS A 393 -3.32 -4.92 -4.12
C LYS A 393 -2.44 -6.04 -4.69
N ILE A 394 -3.05 -6.96 -5.43
CA ILE A 394 -2.38 -8.04 -6.16
C ILE A 394 -2.23 -7.67 -7.63
N SER A 395 -1.40 -8.40 -8.38
CA SER A 395 -1.30 -8.18 -9.82
C SER A 395 -2.54 -8.67 -10.55
N GLN A 396 -2.99 -7.94 -11.56
CA GLN A 396 -4.05 -8.36 -12.45
C GLN A 396 -3.54 -9.41 -13.46
N TRP A 397 -4.24 -10.53 -13.54
CA TRP A 397 -4.09 -11.44 -14.66
C TRP A 397 -4.95 -10.93 -15.83
N LYS A 398 -4.28 -10.43 -16.87
CA LYS A 398 -4.89 -10.25 -18.19
C LYS A 398 -4.65 -11.57 -18.90
N GLY A 399 -5.69 -12.37 -19.10
CA GLY A 399 -5.57 -13.68 -19.73
C GLY A 399 -4.73 -13.64 -21.01
N GLU A 400 -4.10 -14.76 -21.37
CA GLU A 400 -3.39 -14.86 -22.65
C GLU A 400 -4.40 -14.57 -23.78
N GLY A 401 -4.11 -13.52 -24.56
CA GLY A 401 -4.94 -13.08 -25.68
C GLY A 401 -4.90 -14.01 -26.88
#